data_AF-A0A2D0L984-F1
#
_entry.id   AF-A0A2D0L984-F1
#
_cell.length_a   1.000
_cell.length_b   1.000
_cell.length_c   1.000
_cell.angle_alpha   90.00
_cell.angle_beta   90.00
_cell.angle_gamma   90.00
#
_symmetry.space_group_name_H-M   'P 1'
#
loop_
_entity.id
_entity.type
_entity.pdbx_description
1 polymer ?
#
loop_
_entity_poly.entity_id
_entity_poly.type
_entity_poly.pdbx_seq_one_letter_code
_entity_poly.pdbx_strand_id
1 'polypeptide(L)' 'MPQDIIKKVRAALSARNLTLIGSLTRIVMLLPERGRVNVMVHGADGQEDAATLTLNEHGEVDVQLSDEGRNVVILTRRKD' A
#
# COMPACT_ATOMS: atom_id res chain seq x y z
N MET A 1 -6.18 -2.93 16.93
CA MET A 1 -7.52 -2.54 16.42
C MET A 1 -7.42 -2.06 14.98
N PRO A 2 -8.49 -2.11 14.16
CA PRO A 2 -8.51 -1.61 12.78
C PRO A 2 -8.00 -0.16 12.64
N GLN A 3 -8.25 0.69 13.64
CA GLN A 3 -7.76 2.06 13.69
C GLN A 3 -6.23 2.17 13.79
N ASP A 4 -5.55 1.21 14.42
CA ASP A 4 -4.09 1.19 14.54
C ASP A 4 -3.44 0.91 13.18
N ILE A 5 -4.02 0.00 12.41
CA ILE A 5 -3.56 -0.33 11.05
C ILE A 5 -3.73 0.86 10.12
N ILE A 6 -4.86 1.59 10.20
CA ILE A 6 -5.06 2.82 9.42
C ILE A 6 -3.96 3.84 9.71
N LYS A 7 -3.66 4.07 11.00
CA LYS A 7 -2.61 5.02 11.40
C LYS A 7 -1.24 4.59 10.87
N LYS A 8 -0.89 3.31 10.99
CA LYS A 8 0.38 2.76 10.50
C LYS A 8 0.51 2.87 8.97
N VAL A 9 -0.53 2.50 8.22
CA VAL A 9 -0.55 2.63 6.75
C VAL A 9 -0.39 4.08 6.32
N ARG A 10 -1.13 5.01 6.95
CA ARG A 10 -1.01 6.45 6.65
C ARG A 10 0.38 6.99 6.96
N ALA A 11 0.95 6.61 8.11
CA ALA A 11 2.29 7.02 8.50
C ALA A 11 3.34 6.50 7.51
N ALA A 12 3.24 5.22 7.11
CA ALA A 12 4.18 4.60 6.19
C ALA A 12 4.13 5.22 4.78
N LEU A 13 2.93 5.52 4.28
CA LEU A 13 2.77 6.25 3.01
C LEU A 13 3.29 7.69 3.11
N SER A 14 2.96 8.40 4.20
CA SER A 14 3.39 9.79 4.41
C SER A 14 4.90 9.91 4.55
N ALA A 15 5.57 8.95 5.19
CA ALA A 15 7.03 8.92 5.30
C ALA A 15 7.73 8.86 3.93
N ARG A 16 7.00 8.42 2.90
CA ARG A 16 7.47 8.30 1.53
C ARG A 16 6.88 9.34 0.57
N ASN A 17 6.17 10.35 1.09
CA ASN A 17 5.43 11.33 0.29
C ASN A 17 4.44 10.68 -0.70
N LEU A 18 3.83 9.56 -0.30
CA LEU A 18 2.84 8.84 -1.10
C LEU A 18 1.43 9.12 -0.58
N THR A 19 0.49 9.23 -1.51
CA THR A 19 -0.95 9.34 -1.20
C THR A 19 -1.68 8.12 -1.74
N LEU A 20 -2.52 7.48 -0.94
CA LEU A 20 -3.27 6.30 -1.39
C LEU A 20 -4.34 6.67 -2.43
N ILE A 21 -4.36 5.93 -3.55
CA ILE A 21 -5.44 5.95 -4.53
C ILE A 21 -6.43 4.83 -4.17
N GLY A 22 -7.52 5.21 -3.51
CA GLY A 22 -8.63 4.29 -3.20
C GLY A 22 -8.95 4.13 -1.72
N SER A 23 -9.68 3.06 -1.40
CA SER A 23 -10.28 2.87 -0.07
C SER A 23 -9.33 2.20 0.92
N LEU A 24 -9.08 2.88 2.05
CA LEU A 24 -8.39 2.32 3.22
C LEU A 24 -9.09 1.11 3.82
N THR A 25 -10.43 1.02 3.70
CA THR A 25 -11.21 -0.08 4.28
C THR A 25 -10.73 -1.44 3.79
N ARG A 26 -10.43 -1.56 2.49
CA ARG A 26 -9.92 -2.80 1.90
C ARG A 26 -8.55 -3.18 2.46
N ILE A 27 -7.68 -2.19 2.65
CA ILE A 27 -6.33 -2.40 3.19
C ILE A 27 -6.41 -2.91 4.63
N VAL A 28 -7.26 -2.30 5.45
CA VAL A 28 -7.41 -2.65 6.87
C VAL A 28 -7.95 -4.06 7.07
N MET A 29 -8.80 -4.54 6.14
CA MET A 29 -9.29 -5.92 6.17
C MET A 29 -8.27 -6.93 5.65
N LEU A 30 -7.52 -6.61 4.59
CA LEU A 30 -6.64 -7.59 3.94
C LEU A 30 -5.24 -7.66 4.55
N LEU A 31 -4.72 -6.54 5.05
CA LEU A 31 -3.32 -6.45 5.51
C LEU A 31 -3.05 -7.31 6.76
N PRO A 32 -3.90 -7.32 7.80
CA PRO A 32 -3.71 -8.22 8.96
C PRO A 32 -3.86 -9.70 8.59
N GLU A 33 -4.76 -10.03 7.66
CA GLU A 33 -5.07 -11.41 7.27
C GLU A 33 -4.01 -12.01 6.34
N ARG A 34 -3.45 -11.19 5.44
CA ARG A 34 -2.55 -11.66 4.37
C ARG A 34 -1.10 -11.26 4.58
N GLY A 35 -0.82 -10.38 5.54
CA GLY A 35 0.50 -9.78 5.74
C GLY A 35 0.96 -8.86 4.60
N ARG A 36 0.25 -8.81 3.47
CA ARG A 36 0.62 -8.03 2.29
C ARG A 36 -0.59 -7.61 1.45
N VAL A 37 -0.58 -6.39 0.92
CA VAL A 37 -1.59 -5.92 -0.03
C VAL A 37 -0.99 -4.96 -1.06
N ASN A 38 -1.38 -5.13 -2.34
CA ASN A 38 -1.01 -4.20 -3.41
C ASN A 38 -2.03 -3.07 -3.48
N VAL A 39 -1.53 -1.85 -3.65
CA VAL A 39 -2.31 -0.61 -3.68
C VAL A 39 -1.82 0.27 -4.82
N MET A 40 -2.66 1.22 -5.23
CA MET A 40 -2.24 2.31 -6.11
C MET A 40 -1.96 3.54 -5.24
N VAL A 41 -0.95 4.32 -5.58
CA VAL A 41 -0.54 5.53 -4.86
C VAL A 41 -0.23 6.66 -5.85
N HIS A 42 -0.39 7.90 -5.42
CA HIS A 42 0.20 9.07 -6.07
C HIS A 42 1.54 9.38 -5.40
N GLY A 43 2.58 9.53 -6.22
CA GLY A 43 3.87 10.07 -5.83
C GLY A 43 3.82 11.58 -5.56
N ALA A 44 4.92 12.13 -5.06
CA ALA A 44 5.05 13.57 -4.79
C ALA A 44 5.00 14.43 -6.07
N ASP A 45 5.33 13.84 -7.22
CA ASP A 45 5.22 14.42 -8.55
C ASP A 45 3.80 14.33 -9.14
N GLY A 46 2.87 13.71 -8.41
CA GLY A 46 1.50 13.47 -8.83
C GLY A 46 1.34 12.28 -9.78
N GLN A 47 2.40 11.53 -10.08
CA GLN A 47 2.31 10.33 -10.92
C GLN A 47 1.69 9.17 -10.14
N GLU A 48 0.94 8.34 -10.86
CA GLU A 48 0.39 7.11 -10.29
C GLU A 48 1.42 5.99 -10.33
N ASP A 49 1.55 5.28 -9.21
CA ASP A 49 2.39 4.09 -9.10
C ASP A 49 1.65 2.99 -8.33
N ALA A 50 2.07 1.75 -8.54
CA ALA A 50 1.65 0.62 -7.74
C ALA A 50 2.64 0.42 -6.58
N ALA A 51 2.11 0.25 -5.37
CA ALA A 51 2.91 -0.04 -4.18
C ALA A 51 2.44 -1.33 -3.50
N THR A 52 3.35 -1.99 -2.81
CA THR A 52 3.06 -3.11 -1.92
C THR A 52 3.18 -2.64 -0.48
N LEU A 53 2.10 -2.80 0.28
CA LEU A 53 2.12 -2.66 1.73
C LEU A 53 2.39 -4.03 2.35
N THR A 54 3.36 -4.11 3.26
CA THR A 54 3.68 -5.35 3.99
C THR A 54 3.59 -5.09 5.48
N LEU A 55 2.93 -5.99 6.21
CA LEU A 55 2.90 -5.98 7.68
C LEU A 55 3.99 -6.93 8.16
N ASN A 56 5.02 -6.40 8.83
CA ASN A 56 6.12 -7.21 9.33
C ASN A 56 5.76 -7.91 10.67
N GLU A 57 6.66 -8.75 11.16
CA GLU A 57 6.47 -9.52 12.41
C GLU A 57 6.38 -8.64 13.66
N HIS A 58 6.88 -7.41 13.61
CA HIS A 58 6.74 -6.39 14.65
C HIS A 58 5.43 -5.60 14.54
N GLY A 59 4.60 -5.92 13.54
CA GLY A 59 3.34 -5.27 13.27
C GLY A 59 3.48 -3.87 12.68
N GLU A 60 4.63 -3.53 12.10
CA GLU A 60 4.86 -2.28 11.36
C GLU A 60 4.51 -2.46 9.89
N VAL A 61 4.18 -1.34 9.22
CA VAL A 61 3.78 -1.36 7.82
C VAL A 61 4.92 -0.78 6.99
N ASP A 62 5.47 -1.61 6.13
CA ASP A 62 6.45 -1.22 5.13
C ASP A 62 5.75 -0.97 3.79
N VAL A 63 6.27 -0.01 3.03
CA VAL A 63 5.80 0.31 1.67
C VAL A 63 6.94 0.07 0.71
N GLN A 64 6.68 -0.61 -0.40
CA GLN A 64 7.61 -0.80 -1.50
C GLN A 64 6.95 -0.39 -2.81
N LEU A 65 7.57 0.52 -3.57
CA LEU A 65 7.09 0.92 -4.90
C LEU A 65 7.39 -0.17 -5.95
N SER A 66 6.74 -0.05 -7.12
CA SER A 66 6.85 -1.06 -8.17
C SER A 66 8.22 -1.10 -8.85
N ASP A 67 8.89 0.04 -8.89
CA ASP A 67 10.25 0.20 -9.43
C ASP A 67 11.34 -0.30 -8.47
N GLU A 68 11.05 -0.33 -7.17
CA GLU A 68 11.98 -0.76 -6.10
C GLU A 68 12.08 -2.26 -5.91
N GLY A 69 11.19 -3.05 -6.54
CA GLY A 69 11.17 -4.50 -6.33
C GLY A 69 10.49 -5.28 -7.44
N ARG A 70 10.96 -6.51 -7.68
CA ARG A 70 10.38 -7.45 -8.68
C ARG A 70 8.97 -7.95 -8.33
N ASN A 71 8.35 -7.49 -7.24
CA ASN A 71 7.18 -8.12 -6.63
C ASN A 71 5.84 -7.42 -6.92
N VAL A 72 5.83 -6.31 -7.66
CA VAL A 72 4.59 -5.62 -7.99
C VAL A 72 4.05 -6.13 -9.31
N VAL A 73 3.21 -7.16 -9.23
CA VAL A 73 2.38 -7.57 -10.37
C VAL A 73 1.31 -6.51 -10.54
N ILE A 74 1.52 -5.59 -11.48
CA ILE A 74 0.48 -4.68 -11.95
C ILE A 74 -0.56 -5.53 -12.65
N LEU A 75 -1.65 -5.85 -11.96
CA LEU A 75 -2.85 -6.41 -12.58
C LEU A 75 -3.55 -5.26 -13.31
N THR A 76 -3.07 -4.91 -14.50
CA THR A 76 -3.82 -4.04 -15.41
C THR A 76 -5.16 -4.71 -15.67
N ARG A 77 -6.25 -4.12 -15.16
CA ARG A 77 -7.60 -4.50 -15.58
C ARG A 77 -7.66 -4.28 -17.09
N ARG A 78 -7.72 -5.35 -17.88
CA ARG A 78 -8.23 -5.26 -19.25
C ARG A 78 -9.62 -4.65 -19.17
N LYS A 79 -9.78 -3.51 -19.81
CA LYS A 79 -11.07 -2.88 -20.09
C LYS A 79 -11.55 -3.55 -21.37
N ASP A 80 -12.53 -4.43 -21.26
CA ASP A 80 -13.36 -4.84 -22.41
C ASP A 80 -14.23 -3.64 -22.85
#